data_AF-A0A4Q3B3E7-F1
#
_entry.id   AF-A0A4Q3B3E7-F1
#
_cell.length_a   1.000
_cell.length_b   1.000
_cell.length_c   1.000
_cell.angle_alpha   90.00
_cell.angle_beta   90.00
_cell.angle_gamma   90.00
#
_symmetry.space_group_name_H-M   'P 1'
#
loop_
_entity.id
_entity.type
_entity.pdbx_description
1 polymer ?
#
loop_
_entity_poly.entity_id
_entity_poly.type
_entity_poly.pdbx_seq_one_letter_code
_entity_poly.pdbx_strand_id
1 'polypeptide(L)'
;ALIELGYWLKKSNLKKYNYILVAFSGEELGLFGSKYFADNSPIATNTINYMINMDMVGRLNDSTQSLSVGGFGTSPVWSELISKEDKNFKIKIDSSGTGPSDHTSFYLKDIPVLFFFTGTHTDYHKPGDDADKINYNGIIKITSYIKNILTATNEKDKIAFTKTREVHSGMRSSFKVTLGVMLDYTFSGPGIYVDAITEDRPAHKAGVEAKDIIMQLGDHPLADVQAYMKALSTFEKGQTTTMKVKRGDKELMLPVTF
;
A
#
# COMPACT_ATOMS: atom_id res chain seq x y z
N ALA A 1 4.09 -10.54 -13.05
CA ALA A 1 4.07 -11.33 -11.79
C ALA A 1 2.90 -12.30 -11.72
N LEU A 2 1.64 -11.82 -11.72
CA LEU A 2 0.44 -12.68 -11.57
C LEU A 2 0.39 -13.86 -12.55
N ILE A 3 0.56 -13.59 -13.85
CA ILE A 3 0.53 -14.63 -14.90
C ILE A 3 1.64 -15.68 -14.68
N GLU A 4 2.85 -15.24 -14.31
CA GLU A 4 3.98 -16.12 -14.02
C GLU A 4 3.72 -16.99 -12.77
N LEU A 5 3.12 -16.44 -11.72
CA LEU A 5 2.68 -17.25 -10.57
C LEU A 5 1.68 -18.31 -11.00
N GLY A 6 0.74 -17.99 -11.89
CA GLY A 6 -0.21 -18.96 -12.45
C GLY A 6 0.45 -20.07 -13.25
N TYR A 7 1.42 -19.71 -14.09
CA TYR A 7 2.20 -20.67 -14.85
C TYR A 7 2.99 -21.61 -13.93
N TRP A 8 3.64 -21.06 -12.91
CA TRP A 8 4.37 -21.85 -11.91
C TRP A 8 3.44 -22.75 -11.09
N LEU A 9 2.32 -22.23 -10.59
CA LEU A 9 1.34 -23.00 -9.81
C LEU A 9 0.84 -24.22 -10.59
N LYS A 10 0.55 -24.05 -11.89
CA LYS A 10 0.15 -25.15 -12.79
C LYS A 10 1.17 -26.29 -12.81
N LYS A 11 2.46 -25.96 -12.79
CA LYS A 11 3.57 -26.93 -12.80
C LYS A 11 3.98 -27.45 -11.43
N SER A 12 3.59 -26.75 -10.37
CA SER A 12 3.97 -27.09 -9.00
C SER A 12 3.21 -28.33 -8.48
N ASN A 13 3.76 -28.94 -7.43
CA ASN A 13 3.12 -30.01 -6.67
C ASN A 13 2.20 -29.49 -5.55
N LEU A 14 1.93 -28.17 -5.50
CA LEU A 14 1.05 -27.59 -4.50
C LEU A 14 -0.41 -27.93 -4.84
N LYS A 15 -0.92 -29.02 -4.27
CA LYS A 15 -2.27 -29.55 -4.54
C LYS A 15 -3.21 -29.54 -3.33
N LYS A 16 -2.76 -29.06 -2.16
CA LYS A 16 -3.60 -29.02 -0.95
C LYS A 16 -4.74 -28.00 -1.08
N TYR A 17 -4.51 -26.91 -1.80
CA TYR A 17 -5.46 -25.82 -1.99
C TYR A 17 -5.73 -25.54 -3.47
N ASN A 18 -6.90 -24.96 -3.73
CA ASN A 18 -7.22 -24.34 -5.01
C ASN A 18 -6.69 -22.91 -5.05
N TYR A 19 -6.24 -22.47 -6.22
CA TYR A 19 -5.71 -21.12 -6.44
C TYR A 19 -6.60 -20.37 -7.42
N ILE A 20 -7.03 -19.17 -7.04
CA ILE A 20 -7.75 -18.24 -7.91
C ILE A 20 -6.80 -17.09 -8.24
N LEU A 21 -6.54 -16.86 -9.52
CA LEU A 21 -5.81 -15.69 -9.98
C LEU A 21 -6.79 -14.68 -10.53
N VAL A 22 -6.73 -13.44 -10.02
CA VAL A 22 -7.66 -12.38 -10.38
C VAL A 22 -6.88 -11.11 -10.66
N ALA A 23 -7.23 -10.43 -11.75
CA ALA A 23 -6.82 -9.06 -12.04
C ALA A 23 -8.09 -8.20 -11.93
N PHE A 24 -8.13 -7.30 -10.95
CA PHE A 24 -9.31 -6.50 -10.68
C PHE A 24 -9.39 -5.29 -11.62
N SER A 25 -10.61 -4.82 -11.87
CA SER A 25 -10.88 -3.59 -12.61
C SER A 25 -11.36 -2.50 -11.64
N GLY A 26 -11.10 -1.23 -11.97
CA GLY A 26 -11.59 -0.10 -11.17
C GLY A 26 -10.98 0.01 -9.78
N GLU A 27 -9.73 -0.44 -9.60
CA GLU A 27 -8.94 -0.25 -8.37
C GLU A 27 -8.80 1.26 -8.08
N GLU A 28 -8.27 2.01 -9.05
CA GLU A 28 -8.06 3.47 -9.00
C GLU A 28 -9.37 4.28 -8.82
N LEU A 29 -10.52 3.68 -9.09
CA LEU A 29 -11.85 4.30 -8.90
C LEU A 29 -12.40 4.05 -7.49
N GLY A 30 -11.65 3.39 -6.62
CA GLY A 30 -12.05 3.03 -5.27
C GLY A 30 -12.39 1.55 -5.10
N LEU A 31 -11.54 0.67 -5.65
CA LEU A 31 -11.57 -0.79 -5.44
C LEU A 31 -12.85 -1.48 -5.96
N PHE A 32 -13.45 -0.97 -7.03
CA PHE A 32 -14.77 -1.42 -7.48
C PHE A 32 -14.81 -2.92 -7.80
N GLY A 33 -13.82 -3.42 -8.54
CA GLY A 33 -13.74 -4.81 -8.95
C GLY A 33 -13.51 -5.78 -7.78
N SER A 34 -12.54 -5.50 -6.91
CA SER A 34 -12.26 -6.36 -5.75
C SER A 34 -13.39 -6.32 -4.73
N LYS A 35 -14.03 -5.16 -4.53
CA LYS A 35 -15.21 -5.04 -3.68
C LYS A 35 -16.36 -5.87 -4.23
N TYR A 36 -16.67 -5.74 -5.53
CA TYR A 36 -17.70 -6.55 -6.16
C TYR A 36 -17.41 -8.05 -6.03
N PHE A 37 -16.17 -8.47 -6.26
CA PHE A 37 -15.75 -9.86 -6.09
C PHE A 37 -15.90 -10.34 -4.65
N ALA A 38 -15.50 -9.55 -3.66
CA ALA A 38 -15.61 -9.92 -2.25
C ALA A 38 -17.08 -9.98 -1.77
N ASP A 39 -17.94 -9.10 -2.29
CA ASP A 39 -19.37 -9.07 -1.99
C ASP A 39 -20.16 -10.16 -2.73
N ASN A 40 -19.71 -10.56 -3.92
CA ASN A 40 -20.39 -11.53 -4.81
C ASN A 40 -19.46 -12.70 -5.15
N SER A 41 -18.71 -13.19 -4.16
CA SER A 41 -17.65 -14.17 -4.40
C SER A 41 -18.22 -15.45 -5.02
N PRO A 42 -17.63 -15.99 -6.09
CA PRO A 42 -18.09 -17.23 -6.71
C PRO A 42 -17.85 -18.46 -5.81
N ILE A 43 -17.14 -18.29 -4.70
CA ILE A 43 -16.92 -19.29 -3.67
C ILE A 43 -17.31 -18.71 -2.31
N ALA A 44 -17.69 -19.58 -1.37
CA ALA A 44 -18.00 -19.12 -0.02
C ALA A 44 -16.76 -18.47 0.61
N THR A 45 -16.89 -17.22 1.04
CA THR A 45 -15.77 -16.41 1.56
C THR A 45 -15.07 -17.07 2.75
N ASN A 46 -15.80 -17.82 3.57
CA ASN A 46 -15.27 -18.60 4.68
C ASN A 46 -14.40 -19.80 4.24
N THR A 47 -14.33 -20.15 2.96
CA THR A 47 -13.42 -21.18 2.42
C THR A 47 -12.13 -20.59 1.87
N ILE A 48 -12.06 -19.26 1.68
CA ILE A 48 -10.85 -18.57 1.27
C ILE A 48 -9.86 -18.62 2.44
N ASN A 49 -8.65 -19.14 2.19
CA ASN A 49 -7.61 -19.28 3.20
C ASN A 49 -6.95 -17.93 3.49
N TYR A 50 -6.52 -17.23 2.44
CA TYR A 50 -5.95 -15.89 2.49
C TYR A 50 -5.92 -15.28 1.08
N MET A 51 -5.64 -13.99 0.98
CA MET A 51 -5.46 -13.27 -0.28
C MET A 51 -4.08 -12.60 -0.33
N ILE A 52 -3.36 -12.80 -1.44
CA ILE A 52 -2.10 -12.09 -1.71
C ILE A 52 -2.36 -11.05 -2.78
N ASN A 53 -2.09 -9.79 -2.46
CA ASN A 53 -2.17 -8.66 -3.37
C ASN A 53 -0.77 -8.23 -3.80
N MET A 54 -0.61 -7.92 -5.08
CA MET A 54 0.61 -7.36 -5.64
C MET A 54 0.24 -6.08 -6.38
N ASP A 55 0.75 -4.95 -5.92
CA ASP A 55 0.54 -3.65 -6.57
C ASP A 55 1.87 -2.95 -6.70
N MET A 56 2.13 -2.37 -7.87
CA MET A 56 3.40 -1.72 -8.20
C MET A 56 4.62 -2.54 -7.74
N VAL A 57 4.76 -3.78 -8.23
CA VAL A 57 5.90 -4.67 -7.90
C VAL A 57 7.05 -4.60 -8.91
N GLY A 58 6.98 -3.65 -9.84
CA GLY A 58 7.91 -3.51 -10.96
C GLY A 58 9.07 -2.56 -10.72
N ARG A 59 9.07 -1.79 -9.62
CA ARG A 59 9.99 -0.65 -9.41
C ARG A 59 10.87 -0.86 -8.18
N LEU A 60 11.25 -2.11 -7.91
CA LEU A 60 12.18 -2.43 -6.82
C LEU A 60 13.47 -1.62 -7.00
N ASN A 61 13.78 -0.79 -6.01
CA ASN A 61 14.96 0.07 -6.04
C ASN A 61 16.23 -0.77 -5.76
N ASP A 62 17.20 -0.71 -6.67
CA ASP A 62 18.39 -1.57 -6.59
C ASP A 62 19.29 -1.27 -5.39
N SER A 63 19.34 -0.02 -4.94
CA SER A 63 20.17 0.41 -3.82
C SER A 63 19.57 0.04 -2.46
N THR A 64 18.27 0.21 -2.30
CA THR A 64 17.59 -0.02 -1.01
C THR A 64 17.06 -1.44 -0.86
N GLN A 65 16.75 -2.11 -1.98
CA GLN A 65 16.03 -3.39 -2.03
C GLN A 65 14.81 -3.42 -1.10
N SER A 66 14.14 -2.27 -0.93
CA SER A 66 13.01 -2.12 -0.01
C SER A 66 11.77 -2.80 -0.58
N LEU A 67 11.16 -3.69 0.20
CA LEU A 67 9.88 -4.31 -0.14
C LEU A 67 8.94 -4.15 1.05
N SER A 68 7.80 -3.49 0.81
CA SER A 68 6.76 -3.34 1.81
C SER A 68 5.84 -4.55 1.79
N VAL A 69 5.54 -5.06 2.97
CA VAL A 69 4.63 -6.18 3.21
C VAL A 69 3.55 -5.73 4.18
N GLY A 70 2.39 -5.35 3.65
CA GLY A 70 1.18 -5.03 4.40
C GLY A 70 0.36 -6.27 4.75
N GLY A 71 -0.61 -6.12 5.65
CA GLY A 71 -1.45 -7.23 6.10
C GLY A 71 -0.77 -8.19 7.08
N PHE A 72 0.45 -7.90 7.53
CA PHE A 72 1.21 -8.81 8.38
C PHE A 72 0.50 -9.15 9.71
N GLY A 73 -0.29 -8.23 10.25
CA GLY A 73 -1.04 -8.45 11.49
C GLY A 73 -2.32 -9.28 11.31
N THR A 74 -2.69 -9.65 10.08
CA THR A 74 -3.97 -10.31 9.78
C THR A 74 -3.96 -11.81 10.02
N SER A 75 -2.81 -12.39 10.35
CA SER A 75 -2.68 -13.78 10.78
C SER A 75 -1.42 -13.96 11.63
N PRO A 76 -1.47 -14.74 12.73
CA PRO A 76 -0.26 -15.06 13.50
C PRO A 76 0.77 -15.84 12.65
N VAL A 77 0.30 -16.59 11.65
CA VAL A 77 1.16 -17.40 10.76
C VAL A 77 2.15 -16.53 9.98
N TRP A 78 1.80 -15.27 9.69
CA TRP A 78 2.69 -14.35 8.97
C TRP A 78 3.99 -14.09 9.73
N SER A 79 3.94 -14.03 11.06
CA SER A 79 5.14 -13.85 11.88
C SER A 79 6.11 -15.05 11.86
N GLU A 80 5.60 -16.24 11.53
CA GLU A 80 6.43 -17.44 11.36
C GLU A 80 7.08 -17.50 9.98
N LEU A 81 6.43 -16.92 8.97
CA LEU A 81 6.82 -17.06 7.55
C LEU A 81 7.57 -15.86 6.99
N ILE A 82 7.37 -14.68 7.57
CA ILE A 82 7.86 -13.41 7.06
C ILE A 82 8.81 -12.81 8.10
N SER A 83 10.10 -12.84 7.78
CA SER A 83 11.16 -12.20 8.56
C SER A 83 11.42 -10.79 8.04
N LYS A 84 11.74 -9.85 8.95
CA LYS A 84 12.32 -8.54 8.58
C LYS A 84 13.71 -8.68 7.99
N GLU A 85 14.41 -9.75 8.34
CA GLU A 85 15.74 -10.10 7.87
C GLU A 85 15.59 -11.08 6.69
N ASP A 86 15.66 -10.54 5.47
CA ASP A 86 15.70 -11.33 4.24
C ASP A 86 17.00 -11.04 3.47
N LYS A 87 17.52 -12.04 2.75
CA LYS A 87 18.79 -11.91 2.02
C LYS A 87 18.68 -11.01 0.79
N ASN A 88 17.49 -10.93 0.20
CA ASN A 88 17.21 -10.21 -1.03
C ASN A 88 16.55 -8.86 -0.77
N PHE A 89 15.87 -8.70 0.37
CA PHE A 89 15.04 -7.54 0.64
C PHE A 89 15.29 -6.93 2.02
N LYS A 90 15.19 -5.59 2.07
CA LYS A 90 14.90 -4.88 3.31
C LYS A 90 13.38 -4.84 3.48
N ILE A 91 12.84 -5.81 4.22
CA ILE A 91 11.38 -5.95 4.41
C ILE A 91 10.88 -4.86 5.36
N LYS A 92 9.95 -4.03 4.87
CA LYS A 92 9.19 -3.08 5.68
C LYS A 92 7.82 -3.69 6.00
N ILE A 93 7.60 -4.02 7.27
CA ILE A 93 6.36 -4.66 7.72
C ILE A 93 5.34 -3.60 8.11
N ASP A 94 4.16 -3.69 7.51
CA ASP A 94 2.94 -3.02 7.97
C ASP A 94 1.94 -4.07 8.48
N SER A 95 1.52 -3.89 9.73
CA SER A 95 0.58 -4.81 10.38
C SER A 95 -0.89 -4.53 10.01
N SER A 96 -1.20 -3.39 9.40
CA SER A 96 -2.55 -3.02 9.00
C SER A 96 -3.14 -4.01 7.99
N GLY A 97 -4.39 -4.41 8.20
CA GLY A 97 -5.16 -5.17 7.22
C GLY A 97 -5.77 -4.32 6.11
N THR A 98 -5.77 -2.99 6.28
CA THR A 98 -6.30 -2.02 5.29
C THR A 98 -5.18 -1.20 4.67
N GLY A 99 -5.29 -0.92 3.39
CA GLY A 99 -4.39 -0.05 2.63
C GLY A 99 -5.03 0.42 1.32
N PRO A 100 -4.32 1.25 0.54
CA PRO A 100 -4.84 1.80 -0.72
C PRO A 100 -4.69 0.81 -1.87
N SER A 101 -5.22 -0.42 -1.71
CA SER A 101 -5.23 -1.44 -2.79
C SER A 101 -6.24 -2.56 -2.47
N ASP A 102 -6.44 -3.48 -3.41
CA ASP A 102 -7.55 -4.45 -3.44
C ASP A 102 -7.62 -5.43 -2.25
N HIS A 103 -6.51 -5.68 -1.55
CA HIS A 103 -6.49 -6.53 -0.34
C HIS A 103 -7.48 -6.05 0.74
N THR A 104 -7.74 -4.73 0.82
CA THR A 104 -8.70 -4.16 1.76
C THR A 104 -10.08 -4.79 1.63
N SER A 105 -10.54 -5.06 0.40
CA SER A 105 -11.85 -5.68 0.15
C SER A 105 -11.97 -7.08 0.77
N PHE A 106 -10.87 -7.83 0.87
CA PHE A 106 -10.83 -9.17 1.45
C PHE A 106 -10.65 -9.13 2.97
N TYR A 107 -9.81 -8.24 3.47
CA TYR A 107 -9.65 -8.03 4.91
C TYR A 107 -10.98 -7.64 5.60
N LEU A 108 -11.80 -6.83 4.92
CA LEU A 108 -13.15 -6.47 5.40
C LEU A 108 -14.15 -7.65 5.42
N LYS A 109 -13.77 -8.81 4.88
CA LYS A 109 -14.52 -10.08 4.95
C LYS A 109 -13.87 -11.09 5.91
N ASP A 110 -13.02 -10.61 6.81
CA ASP A 110 -12.28 -11.43 7.79
C ASP A 110 -11.38 -12.50 7.13
N ILE A 111 -10.82 -12.16 5.97
CA ILE A 111 -9.85 -13.00 5.26
C ILE A 111 -8.45 -12.45 5.54
N PRO A 112 -7.47 -13.29 5.95
CA PRO A 112 -6.08 -12.88 6.07
C PRO A 112 -5.54 -12.37 4.74
N VAL A 113 -4.76 -11.29 4.78
CA VAL A 113 -4.20 -10.70 3.56
C VAL A 113 -2.71 -10.45 3.69
N LEU A 114 -2.02 -10.46 2.55
CA LEU A 114 -0.67 -9.91 2.39
C LEU A 114 -0.67 -8.95 1.22
N PHE A 115 0.00 -7.81 1.38
CA PHE A 115 0.12 -6.81 0.33
C PHE A 115 1.60 -6.53 0.02
N PHE A 116 2.04 -6.84 -1.20
CA PHE A 116 3.39 -6.60 -1.68
C PHE A 116 3.47 -5.33 -2.53
N PHE A 117 4.37 -4.42 -2.14
CA PHE A 117 4.52 -3.11 -2.76
C PHE A 117 5.98 -2.64 -2.73
N THR A 118 6.52 -2.14 -3.86
CA THR A 118 7.91 -1.65 -3.92
C THR A 118 8.08 -0.18 -3.55
N GLY A 119 7.02 0.51 -3.16
CA GLY A 119 7.04 1.95 -2.90
C GLY A 119 6.61 2.77 -4.12
N THR A 120 6.41 4.06 -3.89
CA THR A 120 6.12 5.04 -4.93
C THR A 120 7.35 5.35 -5.76
N HIS A 121 7.15 6.01 -6.90
CA HIS A 121 8.22 6.49 -7.75
C HIS A 121 7.80 7.77 -8.48
N THR A 122 8.76 8.49 -9.04
CA THR A 122 8.57 9.80 -9.69
C THR A 122 7.54 9.81 -10.81
N ASP A 123 7.31 8.66 -11.44
CA ASP A 123 6.36 8.47 -12.55
C ASP A 123 4.97 7.97 -12.10
N TYR A 124 4.76 7.70 -10.82
CA TYR A 124 3.49 7.15 -10.34
C TYR A 124 2.33 8.12 -10.64
N HIS A 125 1.23 7.59 -11.19
CA HIS A 125 0.09 8.34 -11.75
C HIS A 125 0.44 9.35 -12.86
N LYS A 126 1.53 9.11 -13.59
CA LYS A 126 1.94 9.96 -14.72
C LYS A 126 2.05 9.14 -16.01
N PRO A 127 1.89 9.78 -17.19
CA PRO A 127 2.03 9.10 -18.47
C PRO A 127 3.38 8.43 -18.72
N GLY A 128 4.42 8.81 -17.96
CA GLY A 128 5.74 8.22 -18.08
C GLY A 128 5.94 6.93 -17.28
N ASP A 129 4.92 6.35 -16.65
CA ASP A 129 5.04 5.03 -16.03
C ASP A 129 5.05 3.93 -17.09
N ASP A 130 6.21 3.79 -17.75
CA ASP A 130 6.39 2.97 -18.95
C ASP A 130 7.25 1.72 -18.72
N ALA A 131 7.14 0.78 -19.66
CA ALA A 131 7.72 -0.57 -19.58
C ALA A 131 9.26 -0.61 -19.50
N ASP A 132 9.95 0.42 -20.01
CA ASP A 132 11.41 0.54 -19.96
C ASP A 132 11.95 0.83 -18.56
N LYS A 133 11.10 1.29 -17.65
CA LYS A 133 11.46 1.60 -16.25
C LYS A 133 11.32 0.40 -15.31
N ILE A 134 10.88 -0.74 -15.83
CA ILE A 134 10.61 -1.93 -15.04
C ILE A 134 11.90 -2.66 -14.66
N ASN A 135 12.07 -2.90 -13.36
CA ASN A 135 13.09 -3.79 -12.84
C ASN A 135 12.60 -5.24 -12.88
N TYR A 136 12.82 -5.92 -14.01
CA TYR A 136 12.42 -7.32 -14.20
C TYR A 136 13.12 -8.28 -13.22
N ASN A 137 14.39 -8.02 -12.87
CA ASN A 137 15.10 -8.82 -11.86
C ASN A 137 14.44 -8.68 -10.48
N GLY A 138 13.99 -7.48 -10.13
CA GLY A 138 13.20 -7.23 -8.94
C GLY A 138 11.89 -8.01 -8.92
N ILE A 139 11.14 -8.00 -10.04
CA ILE A 139 9.90 -8.81 -10.18
C ILE A 139 10.19 -10.29 -9.97
N ILE A 140 11.29 -10.83 -10.51
CA ILE A 140 11.67 -12.25 -10.34
C ILE A 140 11.95 -12.57 -8.86
N LYS A 141 12.70 -11.71 -8.15
CA LYS A 141 12.96 -11.88 -6.72
C LYS A 141 11.65 -11.87 -5.92
N ILE A 142 10.77 -10.88 -6.16
CA ILE A 142 9.49 -10.73 -5.43
C ILE A 142 8.60 -11.93 -5.71
N THR A 143 8.51 -12.36 -6.97
CA THR A 143 7.75 -13.55 -7.36
C THR A 143 8.30 -14.79 -6.66
N SER A 144 9.63 -14.95 -6.56
CA SER A 144 10.25 -16.08 -5.87
C SER A 144 9.96 -16.06 -4.36
N TYR A 145 9.95 -14.87 -3.75
CA TYR A 145 9.56 -14.71 -2.35
C TYR A 145 8.10 -15.14 -2.10
N ILE A 146 7.18 -14.72 -2.97
CA ILE A 146 5.77 -15.14 -2.90
C ILE A 146 5.64 -16.66 -3.10
N LYS A 147 6.38 -17.25 -4.05
CA LYS A 147 6.41 -18.72 -4.25
C LYS A 147 6.82 -19.47 -2.97
N ASN A 148 7.77 -18.94 -2.20
CA ASN A 148 8.18 -19.53 -0.92
C ASN A 148 7.06 -19.46 0.13
N ILE A 149 6.33 -18.35 0.21
CA ILE A 149 5.16 -18.21 1.09
C ILE A 149 4.05 -19.20 0.70
N LEU A 150 3.74 -19.31 -0.60
CA LEU A 150 2.76 -20.27 -1.10
C LEU A 150 3.15 -21.71 -0.78
N THR A 151 4.45 -22.04 -0.93
CA THR A 151 4.97 -23.37 -0.58
C THR A 151 4.86 -23.64 0.92
N ALA A 152 5.26 -22.70 1.76
CA ALA A 152 5.22 -22.87 3.22
C ALA A 152 3.78 -22.96 3.75
N THR A 153 2.85 -22.19 3.18
CA THR A 153 1.43 -22.24 3.56
C THR A 153 0.70 -23.46 3.03
N ASN A 154 1.16 -24.08 1.93
CA ASN A 154 0.61 -25.36 1.46
C ASN A 154 0.80 -26.49 2.48
N GLU A 155 1.82 -26.42 3.33
CA GLU A 155 2.06 -27.41 4.39
C GLU A 155 1.20 -27.17 5.64
N LYS A 156 0.57 -26.00 5.76
CA LYS A 156 -0.29 -25.62 6.89
C LYS A 156 -1.76 -25.87 6.58
N ASP A 157 -2.58 -26.02 7.61
CA ASP A 157 -4.05 -25.98 7.46
C ASP A 157 -4.53 -24.55 7.22
N LYS A 158 -5.85 -24.35 7.11
CA LYS A 158 -6.42 -23.01 6.94
C LYS A 158 -5.90 -22.10 8.06
N ILE A 159 -5.29 -20.98 7.69
CA ILE A 159 -4.65 -20.09 8.65
C ILE A 159 -5.70 -19.25 9.38
N ALA A 160 -5.40 -18.88 10.62
CA ALA A 160 -6.28 -18.07 11.43
C ALA A 160 -6.28 -16.60 10.94
N PHE A 161 -7.47 -15.99 10.95
CA PHE A 161 -7.62 -14.55 10.80
C PHE A 161 -7.48 -13.85 12.15
N THR A 162 -6.74 -12.74 12.15
CA THR A 162 -6.67 -11.81 13.26
C THR A 162 -7.15 -10.46 12.79
N LYS A 163 -8.20 -9.94 13.45
CA LYS A 163 -8.62 -8.56 13.24
C LYS A 163 -7.49 -7.65 13.72
N THR A 164 -6.94 -6.86 12.82
CA THR A 164 -5.91 -5.88 13.19
C THR A 164 -6.58 -4.74 13.93
N ARG A 165 -5.84 -4.04 14.80
CA ARG A 165 -6.33 -2.74 15.29
C ARG A 165 -6.41 -1.84 14.08
N GLU A 166 -7.59 -1.81 13.47
CA GLU A 166 -7.91 -0.82 12.47
C GLU A 166 -7.70 0.52 13.15
N VAL A 167 -6.78 1.30 12.64
CA VAL A 167 -6.92 2.74 12.76
C VAL A 167 -8.14 3.02 11.90
N HIS A 168 -9.35 3.00 12.49
CA HIS A 168 -10.63 3.00 11.77
C HIS A 168 -10.63 4.06 10.66
N SER A 169 -10.43 3.61 9.42
CA SER A 169 -10.54 4.40 8.20
C SER A 169 -12.02 4.54 7.87
N GLY A 170 -12.78 5.14 8.79
CA GLY A 170 -14.18 5.51 8.63
C GLY A 170 -14.39 6.67 7.64
N MET A 171 -13.60 6.76 6.57
CA MET A 171 -13.71 7.83 5.59
C MET A 171 -13.73 7.26 4.18
N ARG A 172 -14.95 6.90 3.75
CA ARG A 172 -15.36 7.22 2.37
C ARG A 172 -15.43 8.75 2.26
N SER A 173 -14.28 9.41 2.20
CA SER A 173 -14.20 10.83 1.91
C SER A 173 -13.92 10.96 0.42
N SER A 174 -14.91 11.37 -0.37
CA SER A 174 -14.61 12.07 -1.62
C SER A 174 -13.89 13.35 -1.22
N PHE A 175 -12.57 13.39 -1.36
CA PHE A 175 -11.80 14.58 -0.98
C PHE A 175 -12.20 15.75 -1.88
N LYS A 176 -12.71 16.82 -1.29
CA LYS A 176 -13.03 18.06 -2.01
C LYS A 176 -11.77 18.77 -2.53
N VAL A 177 -10.62 18.47 -1.91
CA VAL A 177 -9.35 19.15 -2.13
C VAL A 177 -8.17 18.17 -2.11
N THR A 178 -7.05 18.56 -2.71
CA THR A 178 -5.78 17.83 -2.66
C THR A 178 -4.63 18.79 -2.44
N LEU A 179 -3.52 18.32 -1.86
CA LEU A 179 -2.30 19.13 -1.73
C LEU A 179 -1.36 19.00 -2.93
N GLY A 180 -1.49 17.92 -3.72
CA GLY A 180 -0.59 17.63 -4.83
C GLY A 180 0.78 17.12 -4.39
N VAL A 181 0.87 16.51 -3.20
CA VAL A 181 2.05 15.78 -2.73
C VAL A 181 1.89 14.28 -2.97
N MET A 182 2.98 13.62 -3.33
CA MET A 182 3.10 12.18 -3.33
C MET A 182 3.71 11.76 -2.00
N LEU A 183 3.07 10.80 -1.33
CA LEU A 183 3.45 10.37 0.00
C LEU A 183 4.38 9.16 -0.09
N ASP A 184 5.41 9.12 0.74
CA ASP A 184 6.12 7.86 1.01
C ASP A 184 5.31 7.04 2.02
N TYR A 185 4.49 6.11 1.53
CA TYR A 185 3.72 5.18 2.37
C TYR A 185 4.60 4.20 3.15
N THR A 186 5.92 4.20 2.90
CA THR A 186 6.89 3.33 3.55
C THR A 186 7.68 4.05 4.64
N PHE A 187 7.37 5.33 4.91
CA PHE A 187 7.91 6.11 6.00
C PHE A 187 7.22 5.75 7.32
N SER A 188 8.01 5.47 8.37
CA SER A 188 7.50 5.04 9.68
C SER A 188 7.72 6.06 10.80
N GLY A 189 8.14 7.28 10.47
CA GLY A 189 8.28 8.38 11.43
C GLY A 189 6.98 9.18 11.59
N PRO A 190 6.92 10.13 12.54
CA PRO A 190 5.77 11.01 12.69
C PRO A 190 5.67 11.98 11.51
N GLY A 191 4.46 12.22 11.02
CA GLY A 191 4.20 13.14 9.91
C GLY A 191 4.06 12.46 8.56
N ILE A 192 3.92 13.28 7.53
CA ILE A 192 3.74 12.85 6.14
C ILE A 192 5.00 13.16 5.37
N TYR A 193 5.77 12.13 5.04
CA TYR A 193 6.95 12.27 4.21
C TYR A 193 6.56 12.52 2.76
N VAL A 194 7.04 13.63 2.21
CA VAL A 194 6.80 14.04 0.83
C VAL A 194 7.85 13.41 -0.06
N ASP A 195 7.48 12.37 -0.80
CA ASP A 195 8.37 11.68 -1.74
C ASP A 195 8.58 12.54 -2.99
N ALA A 196 7.49 13.08 -3.53
CA ALA A 196 7.49 13.97 -4.68
C ALA A 196 6.38 15.01 -4.61
N ILE A 197 6.50 16.05 -5.43
CA ILE A 197 5.55 17.15 -5.50
C ILE A 197 5.08 17.32 -6.94
N THR A 198 3.80 17.61 -7.10
CA THR A 198 3.21 17.97 -8.39
C THR A 198 3.28 19.48 -8.55
N GLU A 199 3.89 19.94 -9.65
CA GLU A 199 3.95 21.37 -9.99
C GLU A 199 2.55 22.01 -10.06
N ASP A 200 2.50 23.32 -9.77
CA ASP A 200 1.30 24.16 -9.74
C ASP A 200 0.15 23.71 -8.81
N ARG A 201 0.37 22.71 -7.96
CA ARG A 201 -0.58 22.30 -6.92
C ARG A 201 -0.39 23.08 -5.61
N PRO A 202 -1.38 23.03 -4.69
CA PRO A 202 -1.34 23.80 -3.44
C PRO A 202 -0.04 23.71 -2.64
N ALA A 203 0.51 22.50 -2.44
CA ALA A 203 1.76 22.33 -1.69
C ALA A 203 2.97 22.92 -2.43
N HIS A 204 3.05 22.76 -3.75
CA HIS A 204 4.11 23.37 -4.56
C HIS A 204 4.07 24.91 -4.45
N LYS A 205 2.87 25.50 -4.59
CA LYS A 205 2.66 26.95 -4.48
C LYS A 205 2.94 27.48 -3.06
N ALA A 206 2.72 26.65 -2.05
CA ALA A 206 3.07 26.95 -0.65
C ALA A 206 4.58 26.83 -0.37
N GLY A 207 5.38 26.31 -1.32
CA GLY A 207 6.82 26.16 -1.18
C GLY A 207 7.26 24.87 -0.48
N VAL A 208 6.41 23.83 -0.44
CA VAL A 208 6.82 22.50 0.01
C VAL A 208 7.82 21.92 -1.00
N GLU A 209 8.79 21.15 -0.50
CA GLU A 209 9.83 20.48 -1.29
C GLU A 209 9.82 18.96 -1.05
N ALA A 210 10.36 18.20 -2.00
CA ALA A 210 10.56 16.77 -1.78
C ALA A 210 11.49 16.55 -0.57
N LYS A 211 11.25 15.48 0.18
CA LYS A 211 11.87 15.12 1.47
C LYS A 211 11.43 15.95 2.67
N ASP A 212 10.50 16.89 2.49
CA ASP A 212 9.82 17.53 3.60
C ASP A 212 8.95 16.51 4.37
N ILE A 213 8.76 16.75 5.66
CA ILE A 213 7.80 16.01 6.48
C ILE A 213 6.71 16.99 6.91
N ILE A 214 5.49 16.80 6.43
CA ILE A 214 4.35 17.63 6.84
C ILE A 214 3.85 17.11 8.19
N MET A 215 3.96 17.95 9.21
CA MET A 215 3.66 17.60 10.60
C MET A 215 2.23 18.01 11.00
N GLN A 216 1.67 19.06 10.35
CA GLN A 216 0.37 19.62 10.73
C GLN A 216 -0.27 20.37 9.55
N LEU A 217 -1.60 20.32 9.45
CA LEU A 217 -2.42 21.12 8.53
C LEU A 217 -3.53 21.84 9.31
N GLY A 218 -3.46 23.16 9.43
CA GLY A 218 -4.33 23.94 10.30
C GLY A 218 -4.25 23.45 11.75
N ASP A 219 -5.40 23.12 12.33
CA ASP A 219 -5.50 22.55 13.67
C ASP A 219 -5.40 21.01 13.71
N HIS A 220 -4.98 20.39 12.60
CA HIS A 220 -4.91 18.92 12.47
C HIS A 220 -3.45 18.43 12.49
N PRO A 221 -2.97 17.86 13.60
CA PRO A 221 -1.68 17.16 13.64
C PRO A 221 -1.72 15.93 12.73
N LEU A 222 -0.63 15.71 12.00
CA LEU A 222 -0.48 14.59 11.09
C LEU A 222 0.46 13.58 11.71
N ALA A 223 -0.09 12.52 12.29
CA ALA A 223 0.72 11.42 12.81
C ALA A 223 1.07 10.41 11.71
N ASP A 224 0.15 10.19 10.78
CA ASP A 224 0.19 9.19 9.72
C ASP A 224 -0.66 9.63 8.52
N VAL A 225 -0.60 8.85 7.44
CA VAL A 225 -1.36 9.08 6.20
C VAL A 225 -2.86 9.20 6.46
N GLN A 226 -3.39 8.49 7.45
CA GLN A 226 -4.81 8.57 7.75
C GLN A 226 -5.21 9.89 8.40
N ALA A 227 -4.42 10.40 9.34
CA ALA A 227 -4.62 11.72 9.92
C ALA A 227 -4.58 12.79 8.82
N TYR A 228 -3.70 12.63 7.83
CA TYR A 228 -3.62 13.49 6.66
C TYR A 228 -4.87 13.44 5.78
N MET A 229 -5.35 12.24 5.43
CA MET A 229 -6.58 12.11 4.66
C MET A 229 -7.76 12.71 5.44
N LYS A 230 -7.86 12.44 6.75
CA LYS A 230 -8.90 13.03 7.60
C LYS A 230 -8.82 14.56 7.61
N ALA A 231 -7.64 15.14 7.75
CA ALA A 231 -7.45 16.58 7.68
C ALA A 231 -7.90 17.14 6.32
N LEU A 232 -7.53 16.52 5.20
CA LEU A 232 -7.97 16.98 3.87
C LEU A 232 -9.49 16.97 3.69
N SER A 233 -10.19 16.04 4.33
CA SER A 233 -11.66 15.95 4.24
C SER A 233 -12.39 17.13 4.88
N THR A 234 -11.74 17.89 5.77
CA THR A 234 -12.35 19.03 6.47
C THR A 234 -12.16 20.36 5.75
N PHE A 235 -11.34 20.40 4.69
CA PHE A 235 -11.04 21.62 3.95
C PHE A 235 -11.87 21.73 2.66
N GLU A 236 -12.16 22.97 2.28
CA GLU A 236 -12.86 23.30 1.03
C GLU A 236 -11.95 24.00 0.03
N LYS A 237 -12.30 23.90 -1.26
CA LYS A 237 -11.56 24.55 -2.34
C LYS A 237 -11.56 26.07 -2.13
N GLY A 238 -10.38 26.69 -2.21
CA GLY A 238 -10.17 28.11 -1.95
C GLY A 238 -9.94 28.46 -0.48
N GLN A 239 -10.05 27.49 0.44
CA GLN A 239 -9.74 27.72 1.85
C GLN A 239 -8.23 27.82 2.05
N THR A 240 -7.80 28.81 2.83
CA THR A 240 -6.40 28.98 3.24
C THR A 240 -6.21 28.52 4.68
N THR A 241 -5.12 27.82 4.95
CA THR A 241 -4.70 27.42 6.30
C THR A 241 -3.17 27.48 6.42
N THR A 242 -2.64 27.18 7.60
CA THR A 242 -1.20 27.07 7.84
C THR A 242 -0.76 25.62 7.91
N MET A 243 0.34 25.29 7.25
CA MET A 243 0.94 23.96 7.23
C MET A 243 2.28 23.99 7.95
N LYS A 244 2.46 23.10 8.92
CA LYS A 244 3.75 22.91 9.60
C LYS A 244 4.56 21.85 8.87
N VAL A 245 5.76 22.20 8.43
CA VAL A 245 6.65 21.34 7.65
C VAL A 245 8.01 21.25 8.33
N LYS A 246 8.59 20.05 8.40
CA LYS A 246 9.97 19.83 8.81
C LYS A 246 10.84 19.60 7.57
N ARG A 247 11.79 20.50 7.34
CA ARG A 247 12.78 20.44 6.26
C ARG A 247 14.17 20.22 6.83
N GLY A 248 14.66 18.99 6.78
CA GLY A 248 15.85 18.59 7.53
C GLY A 248 15.62 18.80 9.04
N ASP A 249 16.42 19.66 9.67
CA ASP A 249 16.29 19.99 11.09
C ASP A 249 15.46 21.26 11.38
N LYS A 250 14.98 21.94 10.33
CA LYS A 250 14.23 23.19 10.47
C LYS A 250 12.72 22.93 10.43
N GLU A 251 11.99 23.64 11.27
CA GLU A 251 10.52 23.72 11.18
C GLU A 251 10.12 25.00 10.43
N LEU A 252 9.21 24.85 9.48
CA LEU A 252 8.66 25.90 8.63
C LEU A 252 7.14 25.95 8.80
N MET A 253 6.59 27.16 8.78
CA MET A 253 5.14 27.40 8.77
C MET A 253 4.78 28.03 7.42
N LEU A 254 4.05 27.30 6.58
CA LEU A 254 3.74 27.69 5.21
C LEU A 254 2.24 27.95 5.08
N PRO A 255 1.79 29.11 4.56
CA PRO A 255 0.40 29.29 4.19
C PRO A 255 0.09 28.42 2.96
N VAL A 256 -1.02 27.67 3.00
CA VAL A 256 -1.46 26.83 1.90
C VAL A 256 -2.92 27.09 1.59
N THR A 257 -3.24 27.18 0.29
CA THR A 257 -4.61 27.38 -0.20
C THR A 257 -4.98 26.22 -1.12
N PHE A 258 -6.10 25.56 -0.81
CA PHE A 258 -6.55 24.33 -1.48
C PHE A 258 -7.28 24.56 -2.81
#